data_AF-A0A5M6CF93-F1
#
_entry.id   AF-A0A5M6CF93-F1
#
_cell.length_a   1.000
_cell.length_b   1.000
_cell.length_c   1.000
_cell.angle_alpha   90.00
_cell.angle_beta   90.00
_cell.angle_gamma   90.00
#
_symmetry.space_group_name_H-M   'P 1'
#
loop_
_entity.id
_entity.type
_entity.pdbx_description
1 polymer ?
#
loop_
_entity_poly.entity_id
_entity_poly.type
_entity_poly.pdbx_seq_one_letter_code
_entity_poly.pdbx_strand_id
1 'polypeptide(L)'
;MKAQTTFTKVLKTKNLQLAAGLVVAMTFSNHLNAQNNTSYSDNDFPIGGTNNCAIGVAAISSGFTTTGNTAVGSRTLTNTSGNDNVAIGNHALHNSSTGNNNAANGSNVLFKNTTGSSNVANGANAMYSNTVGTYNTATGAKALYANTVANRNSAFGWEALVAANGNHNAAFGFRALFKNTSGSENTGCGTGALGSNTTGAGNSSLGTWSDVGAGNLSNATAIGYTSLVNASNKVRIGNASVTVIEGQVAYSWPSDGRFKTNVKEEDVKGLEFIKKLRPVVYNFDTRKFTEFWTKNMPEDVRKEHLNQDFTASTNVRQSGFIAQEVESAAKEANYDFNGVHVPENENDNYSLAYAEFVVPLVKAVQEQQKIIEGLQQQINDMQKGQGSATGIGNSLSVTGASMDQNVPNPFSTETVISFNLPNQIGNAYMTVYDLSGRQIKTLPISKRGASSITITSDQLEAGMYIYSIVADGKIVDSKRMVVTGK
;
A
#
# COMPACT_ATOMS: atom_id res chain seq x y z
N MET A 1 -76.06 -29.62 20.87
CA MET A 1 -76.76 -30.54 21.80
C MET A 1 -77.32 -31.75 21.02
N LYS A 2 -76.45 -32.65 20.53
CA LYS A 2 -76.83 -33.96 19.92
C LYS A 2 -75.65 -34.93 19.67
N ALA A 3 -74.51 -34.74 20.34
CA ALA A 3 -73.32 -35.59 20.20
C ALA A 3 -72.72 -36.04 21.55
N GLN A 4 -73.49 -35.94 22.64
CA GLN A 4 -73.05 -36.31 24.00
C GLN A 4 -73.77 -37.56 24.54
N THR A 5 -74.63 -38.19 23.75
CA THR A 5 -75.52 -39.27 24.23
C THR A 5 -75.17 -40.66 23.68
N THR A 6 -74.14 -40.79 22.83
CA THR A 6 -73.76 -42.09 22.24
C THR A 6 -72.57 -42.77 22.92
N PHE A 7 -71.76 -42.07 23.71
CA PHE A 7 -70.56 -42.65 24.35
C PHE A 7 -70.86 -43.43 25.64
N THR A 8 -72.00 -43.17 26.28
CA THR A 8 -72.36 -43.80 27.57
C THR A 8 -72.93 -45.22 27.42
N LYS A 9 -73.24 -45.68 26.18
CA LYS A 9 -73.90 -46.97 25.95
C LYS A 9 -72.95 -48.13 25.57
N VAL A 10 -71.67 -47.86 25.28
CA VAL A 10 -70.68 -48.90 24.91
C VAL A 10 -69.92 -49.46 26.12
N LEU A 11 -69.94 -48.76 27.26
CA LEU A 11 -69.17 -49.11 28.46
C LEU A 11 -69.86 -50.09 29.43
N LYS A 12 -71.07 -50.59 29.13
CA LYS A 12 -71.84 -51.44 30.07
C LYS A 12 -71.97 -52.93 29.70
N THR A 13 -71.38 -53.42 28.60
CA THR A 13 -71.62 -54.82 28.16
C THR A 13 -70.39 -55.68 27.91
N LYS A 14 -69.17 -55.23 28.22
CA LYS A 14 -68.02 -56.15 28.28
C LYS A 14 -67.22 -55.94 29.56
N ASN A 15 -67.34 -56.91 30.46
CA ASN A 15 -66.43 -57.20 31.56
C ASN A 15 -64.99 -57.32 31.05
N LEU A 16 -64.30 -56.20 30.86
CA LEU A 16 -62.85 -56.17 31.02
C LEU A 16 -62.57 -55.48 32.36
N GLN A 17 -62.33 -56.30 33.38
CA GLN A 17 -61.61 -55.88 34.56
C GLN A 17 -60.21 -55.45 34.10
N LEU A 18 -60.03 -54.16 33.78
CA LEU A 18 -58.70 -53.57 33.86
C LEU A 18 -58.45 -53.29 35.33
N ALA A 19 -57.55 -54.08 35.91
CA ALA A 19 -56.99 -53.85 37.22
C ALA A 19 -56.61 -52.37 37.37
N ALA A 20 -57.16 -51.74 38.40
CA ALA A 20 -56.76 -50.43 38.86
C ALA A 20 -55.28 -50.50 39.28
N GLY A 21 -54.38 -50.06 38.41
CA GLY A 21 -52.95 -50.05 38.69
C GLY A 21 -52.09 -50.06 37.44
N LEU A 22 -52.19 -49.02 36.61
CA LEU A 22 -51.10 -48.39 35.84
C LEU A 22 -51.72 -47.41 34.82
N VAL A 23 -52.51 -46.45 35.30
CA VAL A 23 -52.64 -45.20 34.53
C VAL A 23 -51.32 -44.49 34.80
N VAL A 24 -50.40 -44.49 33.85
CA VAL A 24 -49.31 -43.51 33.82
C VAL A 24 -50.02 -42.17 33.72
N ALA A 25 -50.30 -41.58 34.87
CA ALA A 25 -50.75 -40.23 34.99
C ALA A 25 -49.63 -39.37 34.42
N MET A 26 -49.79 -38.93 33.17
CA MET A 26 -49.24 -37.63 32.82
C MET A 26 -49.97 -36.64 33.72
N THR A 27 -49.35 -36.30 34.85
CA THR A 27 -49.76 -35.23 35.75
C THR A 27 -49.74 -33.92 34.98
N PHE A 28 -50.87 -33.55 34.37
CA PHE A 28 -51.12 -32.19 33.89
C PHE A 28 -51.34 -31.30 35.12
N SER A 29 -50.27 -30.93 35.83
CA SER A 29 -50.33 -29.93 36.90
C SER A 29 -50.39 -28.53 36.26
N ASN A 30 -51.59 -28.13 35.80
CA ASN A 30 -51.88 -26.73 35.50
C ASN A 30 -51.93 -25.93 36.82
N HIS A 31 -50.78 -25.51 37.33
CA HIS A 31 -50.72 -24.53 38.41
C HIS A 31 -50.97 -23.11 37.84
N LEU A 32 -52.25 -22.81 37.61
CA LEU A 32 -52.75 -21.48 37.25
C LEU A 32 -52.67 -20.56 38.46
N ASN A 33 -51.54 -19.88 38.66
CA ASN A 33 -51.47 -18.76 39.59
C ASN A 33 -50.54 -17.64 39.09
N ALA A 34 -50.88 -17.06 37.94
CA ALA A 34 -50.69 -15.65 37.57
C ALA A 34 -51.15 -15.41 36.11
N GLN A 35 -51.44 -14.15 35.74
CA GLN A 35 -52.15 -13.80 34.50
C GLN A 35 -51.46 -14.35 33.23
N ASN A 36 -52.14 -15.25 32.52
CA ASN A 36 -51.76 -15.82 31.22
C ASN A 36 -50.47 -16.66 31.15
N ASN A 37 -50.08 -17.34 32.24
CA ASN A 37 -48.96 -18.30 32.18
C ASN A 37 -49.41 -19.67 31.62
N THR A 38 -48.56 -20.30 30.81
CA THR A 38 -48.74 -21.68 30.30
C THR A 38 -47.66 -22.58 30.92
N SER A 39 -48.03 -23.65 31.63
CA SER A 39 -47.09 -24.60 32.23
C SER A 39 -47.41 -26.04 31.80
N TYR A 40 -46.41 -26.79 31.35
CA TYR A 40 -46.49 -28.22 31.09
C TYR A 40 -45.24 -28.92 31.66
N SER A 41 -45.24 -29.13 32.98
CA SER A 41 -44.05 -29.56 33.73
C SER A 41 -44.40 -30.24 35.06
N ASP A 42 -43.53 -31.14 35.52
CA ASP A 42 -43.39 -31.49 36.94
C ASP A 42 -42.52 -30.40 37.59
N ASN A 43 -43.07 -29.20 37.76
CA ASN A 43 -42.41 -28.13 38.49
C ASN A 43 -42.78 -28.24 39.98
N ASP A 44 -41.78 -28.26 40.85
CA ASP A 44 -41.95 -28.28 42.31
C ASP A 44 -42.66 -27.00 42.85
N PHE A 45 -42.81 -25.94 42.04
CA PHE A 45 -43.37 -24.65 42.43
C PHE A 45 -44.23 -24.00 41.32
N PRO A 46 -45.28 -23.21 41.67
CA PRO A 46 -46.07 -22.46 40.70
C PRO A 46 -45.27 -21.32 40.05
N ILE A 47 -45.46 -21.12 38.75
CA ILE A 47 -44.82 -20.03 37.98
C ILE A 47 -45.53 -18.71 38.30
N GLY A 48 -44.84 -17.81 38.99
CA GLY A 48 -45.33 -16.44 39.22
C GLY A 48 -45.08 -15.49 38.03
N GLY A 49 -45.54 -14.23 38.16
CA GLY A 49 -45.43 -13.21 37.10
C GLY A 49 -46.36 -13.42 35.91
N THR A 50 -46.26 -12.67 34.81
CA THR A 50 -47.26 -12.68 33.73
C THR A 50 -46.70 -13.10 32.36
N ASN A 51 -47.55 -13.70 31.52
CA ASN A 51 -47.23 -14.10 30.14
C ASN A 51 -46.00 -15.02 29.98
N ASN A 52 -45.76 -15.92 30.94
CA ASN A 52 -44.67 -16.89 30.88
C ASN A 52 -45.13 -18.23 30.27
N CYS A 53 -44.28 -18.88 29.48
CA CYS A 53 -44.48 -20.23 28.96
C CYS A 53 -43.38 -21.15 29.50
N ALA A 54 -43.72 -22.24 30.19
CA ALA A 54 -42.77 -23.23 30.68
C ALA A 54 -43.18 -24.66 30.31
N ILE A 55 -42.29 -25.39 29.65
CA ILE A 55 -42.52 -26.76 29.20
C ILE A 55 -41.28 -27.60 29.55
N GLY A 56 -41.44 -28.64 30.38
CA GLY A 56 -40.35 -29.51 30.84
C GLY A 56 -40.01 -29.37 32.33
N VAL A 57 -39.28 -30.35 32.87
CA VAL A 57 -39.02 -30.49 34.31
C VAL A 57 -38.16 -29.34 34.86
N ALA A 58 -38.61 -28.70 35.94
CA ALA A 58 -37.95 -27.56 36.58
C ALA A 58 -37.66 -26.39 35.61
N ALA A 59 -38.56 -26.14 34.66
CA ALA A 59 -38.52 -24.95 33.82
C ALA A 59 -39.13 -23.76 34.58
N ILE A 60 -38.39 -22.66 34.74
CA ILE A 60 -38.79 -21.48 35.54
C ILE A 60 -39.06 -21.87 37.01
N SER A 61 -38.01 -22.31 37.70
CA SER A 61 -38.13 -22.85 39.07
C SER A 61 -37.90 -21.83 40.21
N SER A 62 -37.54 -20.57 39.92
CA SER A 62 -37.41 -19.55 40.96
C SER A 62 -37.75 -18.16 40.42
N GLY A 63 -38.60 -17.42 41.14
CA GLY A 63 -38.87 -16.00 40.90
C GLY A 63 -40.33 -15.69 40.54
N PHE A 64 -41.09 -15.15 41.50
CA PHE A 64 -42.53 -14.89 41.38
C PHE A 64 -42.91 -13.63 40.57
N THR A 65 -41.96 -12.94 39.94
CA THR A 65 -42.16 -11.59 39.37
C THR A 65 -41.76 -11.45 37.90
N THR A 66 -41.37 -12.52 37.22
CA THR A 66 -40.85 -12.39 35.84
C THR A 66 -41.97 -12.31 34.81
N THR A 67 -41.71 -11.61 33.70
CA THR A 67 -42.71 -11.38 32.66
C THR A 67 -42.17 -11.79 31.29
N GLY A 68 -43.01 -12.42 30.46
CA GLY A 68 -42.73 -12.64 29.04
C GLY A 68 -41.70 -13.71 28.71
N ASN A 69 -41.36 -14.60 29.65
CA ASN A 69 -40.34 -15.62 29.45
C ASN A 69 -40.89 -16.87 28.75
N THR A 70 -40.15 -17.44 27.80
CA THR A 70 -40.42 -18.74 27.19
C THR A 70 -39.32 -19.73 27.57
N ALA A 71 -39.67 -20.80 28.29
CA ALA A 71 -38.76 -21.82 28.79
C ALA A 71 -39.20 -23.21 28.30
N VAL A 72 -38.39 -23.86 27.47
CA VAL A 72 -38.71 -25.18 26.93
C VAL A 72 -37.50 -26.11 27.11
N GLY A 73 -37.60 -27.07 28.01
CA GLY A 73 -36.52 -27.99 28.35
C GLY A 73 -36.44 -28.27 29.85
N SER A 74 -35.51 -29.14 30.25
CA SER A 74 -35.28 -29.40 31.66
C SER A 74 -34.30 -28.37 32.26
N ARG A 75 -34.64 -27.83 33.44
CA ARG A 75 -33.82 -26.89 34.23
C ARG A 75 -33.44 -25.61 33.48
N THR A 76 -34.35 -25.10 32.66
CA THR A 76 -34.22 -23.81 31.96
C THR A 76 -34.72 -22.66 32.83
N LEU A 77 -34.02 -21.51 32.81
CA LEU A 77 -34.42 -20.30 33.55
C LEU A 77 -34.70 -20.54 35.05
N THR A 78 -33.89 -21.36 35.70
CA THR A 78 -34.15 -21.79 37.08
C THR A 78 -33.92 -20.71 38.14
N ASN A 79 -33.11 -19.69 37.85
CA ASN A 79 -32.65 -18.67 38.80
C ASN A 79 -32.96 -17.22 38.39
N THR A 80 -33.97 -16.99 37.53
CA THR A 80 -34.18 -15.69 36.88
C THR A 80 -35.21 -14.79 37.55
N SER A 81 -34.84 -13.52 37.70
CA SER A 81 -35.72 -12.37 37.91
C SER A 81 -35.80 -11.47 36.67
N GLY A 82 -35.25 -11.92 35.53
CA GLY A 82 -35.24 -11.19 34.26
C GLY A 82 -36.48 -11.46 33.41
N ASN A 83 -36.76 -10.53 32.50
CA ASN A 83 -37.94 -10.52 31.63
C ASN A 83 -37.58 -10.77 30.16
N ASP A 84 -38.58 -11.21 29.40
CA ASP A 84 -38.54 -11.35 27.94
C ASP A 84 -37.41 -12.26 27.42
N ASN A 85 -37.06 -13.30 28.19
CA ASN A 85 -36.06 -14.28 27.81
C ASN A 85 -36.70 -15.49 27.10
N VAL A 86 -36.05 -15.98 26.05
CA VAL A 86 -36.38 -17.24 25.37
C VAL A 86 -35.28 -18.25 25.67
N ALA A 87 -35.59 -19.36 26.33
CA ALA A 87 -34.68 -20.43 26.68
C ALA A 87 -35.24 -21.77 26.17
N ILE A 88 -34.59 -22.37 25.18
CA ILE A 88 -34.98 -23.65 24.58
C ILE A 88 -33.79 -24.60 24.64
N GLY A 89 -33.95 -25.74 25.31
CA GLY A 89 -32.91 -26.77 25.49
C GLY A 89 -32.54 -27.01 26.95
N ASN A 90 -31.96 -28.17 27.24
CA ASN A 90 -31.58 -28.50 28.62
C ASN A 90 -30.54 -27.52 29.19
N HIS A 91 -30.81 -26.97 30.38
CA HIS A 91 -29.97 -26.00 31.08
C HIS A 91 -29.71 -24.66 30.34
N ALA A 92 -30.54 -24.30 29.35
CA ALA A 92 -30.47 -22.96 28.75
C ALA A 92 -30.82 -21.87 29.79
N LEU A 93 -29.98 -20.83 29.91
CA LEU A 93 -30.12 -19.72 30.87
C LEU A 93 -30.29 -20.15 32.33
N HIS A 94 -29.65 -21.25 32.75
CA HIS A 94 -29.82 -21.84 34.08
C HIS A 94 -29.53 -20.87 35.25
N ASN A 95 -28.46 -20.07 35.16
CA ASN A 95 -28.04 -19.16 36.23
C ASN A 95 -28.34 -17.67 35.99
N SER A 96 -29.13 -17.33 34.97
CA SER A 96 -29.46 -15.92 34.66
C SER A 96 -30.24 -15.32 35.80
N SER A 97 -29.70 -14.30 36.48
CA SER A 97 -30.33 -13.59 37.59
C SER A 97 -31.19 -12.43 37.07
N THR A 98 -30.59 -11.32 36.63
CA THR A 98 -31.32 -10.11 36.21
C THR A 98 -31.24 -9.81 34.70
N GLY A 99 -30.69 -10.73 33.90
CA GLY A 99 -30.54 -10.54 32.45
C GLY A 99 -31.89 -10.55 31.73
N ASN A 100 -32.16 -9.52 30.92
CA ASN A 100 -33.39 -9.39 30.14
C ASN A 100 -33.13 -9.62 28.64
N ASN A 101 -34.16 -9.95 27.87
CA ASN A 101 -34.13 -10.01 26.40
C ASN A 101 -33.08 -10.97 25.82
N ASN A 102 -32.77 -12.07 26.52
CA ASN A 102 -31.84 -13.08 26.01
C ASN A 102 -32.57 -14.17 25.23
N ALA A 103 -32.05 -14.55 24.07
CA ALA A 103 -32.53 -15.69 23.29
C ALA A 103 -31.48 -16.81 23.30
N ALA A 104 -31.78 -17.93 23.94
CA ALA A 104 -30.92 -19.09 24.12
C ALA A 104 -31.58 -20.33 23.50
N ASN A 105 -30.96 -20.92 22.48
CA ASN A 105 -31.43 -22.14 21.83
C ASN A 105 -30.30 -23.18 21.76
N GLY A 106 -30.44 -24.27 22.51
CA GLY A 106 -29.45 -25.36 22.60
C GLY A 106 -29.18 -25.77 24.05
N SER A 107 -28.46 -26.89 24.21
CA SER A 107 -28.06 -27.35 25.55
C SER A 107 -26.94 -26.48 26.14
N ASN A 108 -27.07 -26.13 27.43
CA ASN A 108 -26.13 -25.32 28.20
C ASN A 108 -25.80 -23.94 27.60
N VAL A 109 -26.72 -23.37 26.82
CA VAL A 109 -26.55 -22.04 26.24
C VAL A 109 -26.72 -20.98 27.33
N LEU A 110 -25.82 -19.99 27.39
CA LEU A 110 -25.83 -18.93 28.41
C LEU A 110 -25.91 -19.46 29.86
N PHE A 111 -25.31 -20.63 30.12
CA PHE A 111 -25.44 -21.34 31.40
C PHE A 111 -25.01 -20.51 32.62
N LYS A 112 -23.92 -19.75 32.51
CA LYS A 112 -23.38 -18.89 33.59
C LYS A 112 -23.77 -17.41 33.48
N ASN A 113 -24.68 -17.04 32.57
CA ASN A 113 -25.16 -15.67 32.48
C ASN A 113 -25.74 -15.26 33.82
N THR A 114 -25.37 -14.10 34.35
CA THR A 114 -25.92 -13.56 35.61
C THR A 114 -26.75 -12.31 35.29
N THR A 115 -26.12 -11.23 34.84
CA THR A 115 -26.80 -9.95 34.57
C THR A 115 -26.77 -9.54 33.09
N GLY A 116 -26.05 -10.26 32.25
CA GLY A 116 -25.92 -9.95 30.83
C GLY A 116 -27.28 -9.98 30.11
N SER A 117 -27.61 -8.89 29.41
CA SER A 117 -28.89 -8.70 28.71
C SER A 117 -28.69 -8.60 27.19
N SER A 118 -29.76 -8.82 26.44
CA SER A 118 -29.82 -8.67 24.98
C SER A 118 -28.82 -9.55 24.22
N ASN A 119 -28.60 -10.78 24.69
CA ASN A 119 -27.73 -11.75 24.01
C ASN A 119 -28.54 -12.75 23.20
N VAL A 120 -28.07 -13.10 22.01
CA VAL A 120 -28.64 -14.15 21.16
C VAL A 120 -27.62 -15.28 21.04
N ALA A 121 -27.98 -16.48 21.47
CA ALA A 121 -27.10 -17.63 21.45
C ALA A 121 -27.84 -18.87 20.92
N ASN A 122 -27.29 -19.48 19.86
CA ASN A 122 -27.85 -20.65 19.20
C ASN A 122 -26.75 -21.69 18.95
N GLY A 123 -26.90 -22.89 19.52
CA GLY A 123 -25.95 -24.00 19.39
C GLY A 123 -25.42 -24.47 20.75
N ALA A 124 -25.07 -25.76 20.85
CA ALA A 124 -24.67 -26.36 22.13
C ALA A 124 -23.47 -25.63 22.76
N ASN A 125 -23.61 -25.25 24.03
CA ASN A 125 -22.63 -24.48 24.81
C ASN A 125 -22.25 -23.11 24.22
N ALA A 126 -23.05 -22.54 23.32
CA ALA A 126 -22.84 -21.15 22.89
C ALA A 126 -22.95 -20.20 24.11
N MET A 127 -21.99 -19.29 24.25
CA MET A 127 -21.91 -18.33 25.37
C MET A 127 -21.99 -18.96 26.78
N TYR A 128 -21.51 -20.19 26.95
CA TYR A 128 -21.61 -20.95 28.21
C TYR A 128 -21.14 -20.15 29.45
N SER A 129 -20.01 -19.44 29.35
CA SER A 129 -19.37 -18.74 30.47
C SER A 129 -19.70 -17.26 30.59
N ASN A 130 -20.57 -16.71 29.72
CA ASN A 130 -20.92 -15.29 29.76
C ASN A 130 -21.50 -14.95 31.14
N THR A 131 -21.01 -13.94 31.86
CA THR A 131 -21.55 -13.54 33.16
C THR A 131 -22.33 -12.24 33.03
N VAL A 132 -21.66 -11.16 32.61
CA VAL A 132 -22.24 -9.80 32.54
C VAL A 132 -22.30 -9.25 31.11
N GLY A 133 -21.66 -9.91 30.14
CA GLY A 133 -21.59 -9.43 28.75
C GLY A 133 -22.97 -9.24 28.11
N THR A 134 -23.11 -8.16 27.35
CA THR A 134 -24.35 -7.70 26.73
C THR A 134 -24.22 -7.52 25.22
N TYR A 135 -25.35 -7.59 24.51
CA TYR A 135 -25.43 -7.36 23.06
C TYR A 135 -24.56 -8.32 22.22
N ASN A 136 -24.33 -9.54 22.68
CA ASN A 136 -23.57 -10.52 21.93
C ASN A 136 -24.48 -11.43 21.10
N THR A 137 -24.02 -11.81 19.92
CA THR A 137 -24.67 -12.81 19.06
C THR A 137 -23.72 -13.99 18.84
N ALA A 138 -24.13 -15.20 19.19
CA ALA A 138 -23.38 -16.43 19.02
C ALA A 138 -24.22 -17.47 18.29
N THR A 139 -23.81 -17.91 17.11
CA THR A 139 -24.46 -18.99 16.37
C THR A 139 -23.42 -20.04 15.99
N GLY A 140 -23.55 -21.24 16.53
CA GLY A 140 -22.60 -22.33 16.38
C GLY A 140 -22.23 -22.96 17.72
N ALA A 141 -21.92 -24.25 17.74
CA ALA A 141 -21.51 -24.90 18.97
C ALA A 141 -20.20 -24.28 19.50
N LYS A 142 -20.18 -23.97 20.79
CA LYS A 142 -19.08 -23.27 21.49
C LYS A 142 -18.69 -21.89 20.92
N ALA A 143 -19.54 -21.24 20.11
CA ALA A 143 -19.32 -19.84 19.75
C ALA A 143 -19.38 -18.96 21.03
N LEU A 144 -18.41 -18.06 21.23
CA LEU A 144 -18.27 -17.23 22.45
C LEU A 144 -18.25 -18.02 23.78
N TYR A 145 -17.84 -19.30 23.77
CA TYR A 145 -17.95 -20.22 24.91
C TYR A 145 -17.37 -19.69 26.24
N ALA A 146 -16.23 -19.02 26.19
CA ALA A 146 -15.48 -18.48 27.33
C ALA A 146 -15.54 -16.95 27.42
N ASN A 147 -16.47 -16.28 26.72
CA ASN A 147 -16.76 -14.87 26.99
C ASN A 147 -17.21 -14.73 28.46
N THR A 148 -16.69 -13.74 29.19
CA THR A 148 -17.11 -13.47 30.58
C THR A 148 -17.80 -12.11 30.69
N VAL A 149 -17.14 -11.05 30.21
CA VAL A 149 -17.58 -9.65 30.39
C VAL A 149 -17.76 -8.88 29.09
N ALA A 150 -17.33 -9.43 27.95
CA ALA A 150 -17.26 -8.67 26.72
C ALA A 150 -18.63 -8.43 26.09
N ASN A 151 -18.74 -7.29 25.43
CA ASN A 151 -19.96 -6.76 24.84
C ASN A 151 -19.84 -6.63 23.32
N ARG A 152 -21.00 -6.68 22.66
CA ARG A 152 -21.16 -6.37 21.23
C ARG A 152 -20.31 -7.25 20.31
N ASN A 153 -20.12 -8.52 20.67
CA ASN A 153 -19.43 -9.49 19.83
C ASN A 153 -20.42 -10.29 18.97
N SER A 154 -20.05 -10.55 17.74
CA SER A 154 -20.79 -11.39 16.80
C SER A 154 -19.93 -12.59 16.40
N ALA A 155 -20.39 -13.81 16.68
CA ALA A 155 -19.66 -15.04 16.40
C ALA A 155 -20.57 -16.05 15.69
N PHE A 156 -20.24 -16.37 14.45
CA PHE A 156 -20.98 -17.28 13.59
C PHE A 156 -20.05 -18.39 13.10
N GLY A 157 -20.19 -19.59 13.66
CA GLY A 157 -19.35 -20.75 13.32
C GLY A 157 -19.02 -21.61 14.54
N TRP A 158 -18.59 -22.84 14.29
CA TRP A 158 -18.10 -23.72 15.35
C TRP A 158 -16.80 -23.17 15.93
N GLU A 159 -16.74 -23.02 17.25
CA GLU A 159 -15.59 -22.42 17.96
C GLU A 159 -15.18 -21.03 17.41
N ALA A 160 -16.14 -20.25 16.87
CA ALA A 160 -15.88 -18.87 16.51
C ALA A 160 -15.72 -18.02 17.78
N LEU A 161 -14.62 -17.26 17.87
CA LEU A 161 -14.34 -16.30 18.94
C LEU A 161 -14.52 -16.90 20.36
N VAL A 162 -13.80 -17.98 20.67
CA VAL A 162 -14.03 -18.77 21.90
C VAL A 162 -13.83 -17.97 23.17
N ALA A 163 -12.80 -17.12 23.26
CA ALA A 163 -12.38 -16.45 24.49
C ALA A 163 -12.45 -14.92 24.40
N ALA A 164 -13.61 -14.34 24.06
CA ALA A 164 -13.73 -12.88 23.97
C ALA A 164 -13.78 -12.18 25.33
N ASN A 165 -12.68 -11.59 25.79
CA ASN A 165 -12.71 -10.49 26.78
C ASN A 165 -12.63 -9.11 26.10
N GLY A 166 -12.34 -9.06 24.79
CA GLY A 166 -12.39 -7.84 23.98
C GLY A 166 -13.78 -7.59 23.38
N ASN A 167 -14.10 -6.32 23.15
CA ASN A 167 -15.41 -5.86 22.68
C ASN A 167 -15.44 -5.66 21.15
N HIS A 168 -16.64 -5.59 20.57
CA HIS A 168 -16.87 -5.22 19.17
C HIS A 168 -16.15 -6.12 18.14
N ASN A 169 -15.99 -7.41 18.43
CA ASN A 169 -15.41 -8.36 17.49
C ASN A 169 -16.49 -9.03 16.64
N ALA A 170 -16.18 -9.27 15.37
CA ALA A 170 -17.02 -9.97 14.42
C ALA A 170 -16.26 -11.16 13.82
N ALA A 171 -16.71 -12.38 14.13
CA ALA A 171 -16.11 -13.63 13.69
C ALA A 171 -17.12 -14.44 12.87
N PHE A 172 -16.84 -14.66 11.59
CA PHE A 172 -17.67 -15.43 10.68
C PHE A 172 -16.84 -16.57 10.06
N GLY A 173 -17.12 -17.81 10.44
CA GLY A 173 -16.44 -19.00 9.95
C GLY A 173 -16.03 -19.96 11.06
N PHE A 174 -15.69 -21.20 10.68
CA PHE A 174 -15.10 -22.18 11.58
C PHE A 174 -13.81 -21.63 12.18
N ARG A 175 -13.72 -21.55 13.51
CA ARG A 175 -12.55 -21.05 14.24
C ARG A 175 -12.05 -19.65 13.84
N ALA A 176 -12.92 -18.79 13.29
CA ALA A 176 -12.58 -17.39 13.11
C ALA A 176 -12.32 -16.73 14.48
N LEU A 177 -11.24 -15.95 14.62
CA LEU A 177 -10.79 -15.31 15.87
C LEU A 177 -10.65 -16.27 17.08
N PHE A 178 -10.36 -17.56 16.83
CA PHE A 178 -10.39 -18.59 17.87
C PHE A 178 -9.49 -18.31 19.08
N LYS A 179 -8.29 -17.75 18.87
CA LYS A 179 -7.34 -17.42 19.94
C LYS A 179 -7.48 -16.00 20.51
N ASN A 180 -8.42 -15.21 20.00
CA ASN A 180 -8.56 -13.82 20.45
C ASN A 180 -9.01 -13.80 21.92
N THR A 181 -8.20 -13.20 22.80
CA THR A 181 -8.44 -13.16 24.25
C THR A 181 -8.91 -11.79 24.71
N SER A 182 -8.21 -10.72 24.35
CA SER A 182 -8.56 -9.33 24.77
C SER A 182 -8.59 -8.34 23.62
N GLY A 183 -8.25 -8.77 22.40
CA GLY A 183 -8.31 -7.94 21.21
C GLY A 183 -9.73 -7.46 20.93
N SER A 184 -9.87 -6.17 20.64
CA SER A 184 -11.16 -5.53 20.36
C SER A 184 -11.23 -5.03 18.92
N GLU A 185 -12.45 -4.83 18.41
CA GLU A 185 -12.69 -4.25 17.08
C GLU A 185 -12.10 -5.07 15.93
N ASN A 186 -11.99 -6.39 16.10
CA ASN A 186 -11.48 -7.26 15.05
C ASN A 186 -12.60 -7.88 14.23
N THR A 187 -12.42 -7.92 12.90
CA THR A 187 -13.32 -8.60 11.97
C THR A 187 -12.59 -9.73 11.27
N GLY A 188 -12.96 -10.97 11.54
CA GLY A 188 -12.46 -12.17 10.85
C GLY A 188 -13.59 -12.83 10.07
N CYS A 189 -13.47 -12.90 8.74
CA CYS A 189 -14.43 -13.55 7.86
C CYS A 189 -13.75 -14.60 6.99
N GLY A 190 -14.05 -15.86 7.26
CA GLY A 190 -13.46 -17.05 6.63
C GLY A 190 -13.08 -18.10 7.67
N THR A 191 -12.89 -19.34 7.20
CA THR A 191 -12.40 -20.43 8.06
C THR A 191 -11.01 -20.08 8.59
N GLY A 192 -10.86 -20.04 9.92
CA GLY A 192 -9.60 -19.74 10.59
C GLY A 192 -9.11 -18.29 10.44
N ALA A 193 -9.95 -17.36 9.96
CA ALA A 193 -9.56 -15.97 9.79
C ALA A 193 -9.20 -15.33 11.15
N LEU A 194 -8.07 -14.61 11.21
CA LEU A 194 -7.48 -14.06 12.45
C LEU A 194 -7.27 -15.11 13.55
N GLY A 195 -7.03 -16.37 13.18
CA GLY A 195 -6.86 -17.48 14.11
C GLY A 195 -5.68 -17.31 15.07
N SER A 196 -4.67 -16.52 14.69
CA SER A 196 -3.47 -16.23 15.50
C SER A 196 -3.58 -14.95 16.34
N ASN A 197 -4.61 -14.12 16.13
CA ASN A 197 -4.83 -12.90 16.90
C ASN A 197 -5.13 -13.24 18.37
N THR A 198 -4.46 -12.58 19.32
CA THR A 198 -4.67 -12.76 20.77
C THR A 198 -5.08 -11.46 21.45
N THR A 199 -4.28 -10.41 21.34
CA THR A 199 -4.50 -9.11 21.97
C THR A 199 -4.61 -7.96 20.97
N GLY A 200 -4.34 -8.23 19.69
CA GLY A 200 -4.40 -7.26 18.61
C GLY A 200 -5.78 -6.65 18.41
N ALA A 201 -5.83 -5.41 17.94
CA ALA A 201 -7.05 -4.62 17.87
C ALA A 201 -7.21 -3.88 16.54
N GLY A 202 -8.45 -3.74 16.07
CA GLY A 202 -8.75 -3.07 14.81
C GLY A 202 -8.26 -3.84 13.58
N ASN A 203 -8.13 -5.17 13.67
CA ASN A 203 -7.67 -6.00 12.56
C ASN A 203 -8.85 -6.50 11.72
N SER A 204 -8.70 -6.48 10.41
CA SER A 204 -9.69 -6.99 9.47
C SER A 204 -9.09 -8.10 8.60
N SER A 205 -9.78 -9.22 8.49
CA SER A 205 -9.32 -10.35 7.71
C SER A 205 -10.46 -10.96 6.92
N LEU A 206 -10.30 -11.06 5.61
CA LEU A 206 -11.29 -11.62 4.69
C LEU A 206 -10.63 -12.70 3.82
N GLY A 207 -10.98 -13.96 4.08
CA GLY A 207 -10.43 -15.12 3.40
C GLY A 207 -10.30 -16.33 4.30
N THR A 208 -10.30 -17.52 3.69
CA THR A 208 -9.94 -18.74 4.42
C THR A 208 -8.45 -18.67 4.78
N TRP A 209 -8.15 -18.88 6.06
CA TRP A 209 -6.81 -18.80 6.66
C TRP A 209 -6.10 -17.46 6.48
N SER A 210 -6.84 -16.37 6.22
CA SER A 210 -6.23 -15.04 6.24
C SER A 210 -5.97 -14.60 7.69
N ASP A 211 -4.77 -14.12 8.00
CA ASP A 211 -4.34 -13.95 9.38
C ASP A 211 -3.37 -12.78 9.58
N VAL A 212 -2.99 -12.58 10.84
CA VAL A 212 -1.91 -11.72 11.30
C VAL A 212 -0.71 -12.58 11.72
N GLY A 213 0.50 -12.12 11.41
CA GLY A 213 1.75 -12.83 11.70
C GLY A 213 2.17 -12.76 13.17
N ALA A 214 1.54 -11.88 13.95
CA ALA A 214 1.70 -11.80 15.40
C ALA A 214 0.35 -11.49 16.08
N GLY A 215 0.16 -12.02 17.28
CA GLY A 215 -1.13 -11.95 17.98
C GLY A 215 -1.50 -10.57 18.52
N ASN A 216 -0.56 -9.61 18.49
CA ASN A 216 -0.69 -8.27 19.06
C ASN A 216 -0.66 -7.15 18.00
N LEU A 217 -0.77 -7.47 16.71
CA LEU A 217 -0.81 -6.46 15.66
C LEU A 217 -2.08 -5.62 15.75
N SER A 218 -2.02 -4.39 15.27
CA SER A 218 -3.15 -3.47 15.26
C SER A 218 -3.30 -2.76 13.92
N ASN A 219 -4.53 -2.40 13.56
CA ASN A 219 -4.83 -1.74 12.30
C ASN A 219 -4.24 -2.52 11.09
N ALA A 220 -4.35 -3.85 11.13
CA ALA A 220 -3.85 -4.74 10.09
C ALA A 220 -5.02 -5.28 9.25
N THR A 221 -4.91 -5.21 7.92
CA THR A 221 -5.95 -5.70 7.00
C THR A 221 -5.39 -6.77 6.06
N ALA A 222 -5.90 -8.01 6.16
CA ALA A 222 -5.55 -9.14 5.29
C ALA A 222 -6.74 -9.51 4.37
N ILE A 223 -6.54 -9.49 3.06
CA ILE A 223 -7.60 -9.83 2.09
C ILE A 223 -7.09 -10.92 1.14
N GLY A 224 -7.80 -12.04 1.07
CA GLY A 224 -7.52 -13.17 0.18
C GLY A 224 -7.14 -14.45 0.92
N TYR A 225 -7.31 -15.59 0.26
CA TYR A 225 -6.96 -16.92 0.79
C TYR A 225 -5.51 -16.92 1.30
N THR A 226 -5.28 -17.36 2.55
CA THR A 226 -3.95 -17.44 3.19
C THR A 226 -3.14 -16.13 3.15
N SER A 227 -3.80 -14.98 3.02
CA SER A 227 -3.13 -13.69 3.12
C SER A 227 -2.69 -13.43 4.57
N LEU A 228 -1.49 -12.90 4.77
CA LEU A 228 -0.90 -12.80 6.10
C LEU A 228 -0.27 -11.43 6.32
N VAL A 229 -0.76 -10.60 7.24
CA VAL A 229 -0.15 -9.30 7.53
C VAL A 229 0.86 -9.41 8.67
N ASN A 230 2.07 -8.87 8.49
CA ASN A 230 3.20 -9.08 9.41
C ASN A 230 3.63 -7.85 10.23
N ALA A 231 2.95 -6.72 10.10
CA ALA A 231 3.17 -5.53 10.93
C ALA A 231 1.85 -4.76 11.13
N SER A 232 1.81 -3.88 12.13
CA SER A 232 0.67 -2.99 12.33
C SER A 232 0.56 -1.96 11.21
N ASN A 233 -0.61 -1.31 11.09
CA ASN A 233 -0.86 -0.24 10.11
C ASN A 233 -0.60 -0.65 8.65
N LYS A 234 -0.85 -1.93 8.33
CA LYS A 234 -0.50 -2.52 7.03
C LYS A 234 -1.70 -3.22 6.43
N VAL A 235 -1.88 -3.00 5.13
CA VAL A 235 -2.86 -3.72 4.31
C VAL A 235 -2.13 -4.67 3.38
N ARG A 236 -2.56 -5.93 3.32
CA ARG A 236 -2.09 -6.93 2.36
C ARG A 236 -3.28 -7.49 1.58
N ILE A 237 -3.15 -7.47 0.26
CA ILE A 237 -4.11 -8.04 -0.68
C ILE A 237 -3.42 -9.18 -1.41
N GLY A 238 -3.92 -10.40 -1.21
CA GLY A 238 -3.36 -11.63 -1.74
C GLY A 238 -2.28 -12.26 -0.87
N ASN A 239 -1.84 -13.43 -1.31
CA ASN A 239 -0.71 -14.18 -0.77
C ASN A 239 0.46 -14.16 -1.77
N ALA A 240 1.52 -14.91 -1.51
CA ALA A 240 2.70 -14.93 -2.37
C ALA A 240 2.48 -15.61 -3.74
N SER A 241 1.41 -16.38 -3.94
CA SER A 241 1.10 -17.03 -5.21
C SER A 241 0.31 -16.12 -6.17
N VAL A 242 -0.15 -14.95 -5.71
CA VAL A 242 -0.85 -13.98 -6.56
C VAL A 242 0.12 -13.41 -7.60
N THR A 243 -0.26 -13.50 -8.88
CA THR A 243 0.54 -13.03 -10.03
C THR A 243 0.05 -11.72 -10.63
N VAL A 244 -1.23 -11.40 -10.44
CA VAL A 244 -1.89 -10.23 -11.03
C VAL A 244 -2.86 -9.63 -10.01
N ILE A 245 -2.79 -8.31 -9.82
CA ILE A 245 -3.78 -7.52 -9.09
C ILE A 245 -4.27 -6.45 -10.06
N GLU A 246 -5.53 -6.56 -10.47
CA GLU A 246 -6.13 -5.67 -11.47
C GLU A 246 -7.28 -4.87 -10.87
N GLY A 247 -7.37 -3.62 -11.29
CA GLY A 247 -8.49 -2.72 -11.04
C GLY A 247 -8.72 -1.84 -12.26
N GLN A 248 -9.98 -1.51 -12.55
CA GLN A 248 -10.32 -0.67 -13.71
C GLN A 248 -9.80 0.78 -13.55
N VAL A 249 -9.67 1.24 -12.30
CA VAL A 249 -9.27 2.61 -11.95
C VAL A 249 -7.99 2.55 -11.14
N ALA A 250 -7.05 3.46 -11.44
CA ALA A 250 -5.80 3.57 -10.69
C ALA A 250 -6.04 3.98 -9.23
N TYR A 251 -5.14 3.58 -8.34
CA TYR A 251 -5.13 4.06 -6.96
C TYR A 251 -4.84 5.56 -6.93
N SER A 252 -5.68 6.31 -6.23
CA SER A 252 -5.46 7.72 -5.92
C SER A 252 -5.13 7.88 -4.45
N TRP A 253 -4.34 8.91 -4.14
CA TRP A 253 -4.01 9.30 -2.78
C TRP A 253 -4.44 10.76 -2.57
N PRO A 254 -5.05 11.11 -1.43
CA PRO A 254 -5.33 12.51 -1.11
C PRO A 254 -4.04 13.36 -1.14
N SER A 255 -4.01 14.36 -2.01
CA SER A 255 -2.80 15.18 -2.25
C SER A 255 -3.12 16.68 -2.37
N ASP A 256 -4.24 17.10 -1.79
CA ASP A 256 -4.68 18.50 -1.76
C ASP A 256 -3.73 19.36 -0.93
N GLY A 257 -3.33 20.52 -1.46
CA GLY A 257 -2.39 21.44 -0.82
C GLY A 257 -2.85 21.95 0.54
N ARG A 258 -4.17 21.99 0.81
CA ARG A 258 -4.73 22.41 2.10
C ARG A 258 -4.32 21.51 3.26
N PHE A 259 -3.95 20.25 2.96
CA PHE A 259 -3.57 19.26 3.97
C PHE A 259 -2.05 18.99 3.97
N LYS A 260 -1.26 19.84 3.29
CA LYS A 260 0.20 19.73 3.25
C LYS A 260 0.84 20.86 4.05
N THR A 261 1.83 20.52 4.85
CA THR A 261 2.70 21.46 5.59
C THR A 261 4.15 21.17 5.23
N ASN A 262 5.06 22.12 5.52
CA ASN A 262 6.49 21.95 5.26
C ASN A 262 6.85 21.57 3.80
N VAL A 263 6.15 22.14 2.82
CA VAL A 263 6.42 21.88 1.40
C VAL A 263 7.70 22.60 0.97
N LYS A 264 8.76 21.83 0.67
CA LYS A 264 10.08 22.31 0.27
C LYS A 264 10.57 21.57 -0.97
N GLU A 265 11.05 22.30 -1.97
CA GLU A 265 11.50 21.70 -3.23
C GLU A 265 12.92 21.13 -3.10
N GLU A 266 13.76 21.76 -2.28
CA GLU A 266 15.16 21.43 -2.03
C GLU A 266 15.38 20.07 -1.34
N ASP A 267 14.32 19.54 -0.71
CA ASP A 267 14.33 18.25 -0.04
C ASP A 267 14.21 17.09 -1.05
N VAL A 268 13.74 17.33 -2.28
CA VAL A 268 13.65 16.31 -3.33
C VAL A 268 15.00 16.11 -4.01
N LYS A 269 15.57 14.90 -3.89
CA LYS A 269 16.83 14.54 -4.55
C LYS A 269 16.57 13.88 -5.91
N GLY A 270 17.02 14.52 -6.98
CA GLY A 270 16.93 14.03 -8.36
C GLY A 270 18.11 13.14 -8.76
N LEU A 271 19.00 13.67 -9.58
CA LEU A 271 20.14 12.94 -10.17
C LEU A 271 21.07 12.34 -9.12
N GLU A 272 21.28 13.01 -7.99
CA GLU A 272 22.12 12.53 -6.88
C GLU A 272 21.64 11.18 -6.34
N PHE A 273 20.33 11.00 -6.23
CA PHE A 273 19.71 9.76 -5.77
C PHE A 273 19.56 8.75 -6.91
N ILE A 274 18.96 9.16 -8.04
CA ILE A 274 18.63 8.25 -9.15
C ILE A 274 19.88 7.57 -9.73
N LYS A 275 21.02 8.27 -9.82
CA LYS A 275 22.26 7.68 -10.35
C LYS A 275 22.88 6.60 -9.45
N LYS A 276 22.48 6.52 -8.17
CA LYS A 276 22.94 5.48 -7.24
C LYS A 276 22.10 4.21 -7.31
N LEU A 277 20.91 4.28 -7.93
CA LEU A 277 20.02 3.13 -8.04
C LEU A 277 20.56 2.12 -9.06
N ARG A 278 20.44 0.84 -8.73
CA ARG A 278 20.86 -0.28 -9.59
C ARG A 278 19.64 -1.08 -10.06
N PRO A 279 19.15 -0.86 -11.30
CA PRO A 279 18.09 -1.68 -11.87
C PRO A 279 18.55 -3.13 -12.03
N VAL A 280 17.70 -4.07 -11.67
CA VAL A 280 17.96 -5.52 -11.78
C VAL A 280 16.76 -6.24 -12.39
N VAL A 281 17.02 -7.43 -12.91
CA VAL A 281 15.98 -8.38 -13.31
C VAL A 281 16.14 -9.64 -12.47
N TYR A 282 15.06 -10.10 -11.85
CA TYR A 282 15.09 -11.22 -10.92
C TYR A 282 13.82 -12.08 -11.01
N ASN A 283 13.92 -13.29 -10.46
CA ASN A 283 12.79 -14.15 -10.14
C ASN A 283 12.61 -14.11 -8.62
N PHE A 284 11.37 -13.88 -8.17
CA PHE A 284 11.08 -13.79 -6.73
C PHE A 284 10.72 -15.17 -6.18
N ASP A 285 11.46 -15.65 -5.18
CA ASP A 285 11.20 -16.95 -4.55
C ASP A 285 10.02 -16.85 -3.58
N THR A 286 8.82 -17.01 -4.13
CA THR A 286 7.55 -16.88 -3.40
C THR A 286 7.34 -17.94 -2.33
N ARG A 287 7.95 -19.13 -2.50
CA ARG A 287 7.93 -20.18 -1.49
C ARG A 287 8.76 -19.77 -0.27
N LYS A 288 10.03 -19.39 -0.45
CA LYS A 288 10.87 -18.92 0.67
C LYS A 288 10.25 -17.72 1.39
N PHE A 289 9.59 -16.85 0.64
CA PHE A 289 8.88 -15.71 1.22
C PHE A 289 7.71 -16.13 2.10
N THR A 290 6.92 -17.11 1.66
CA THR A 290 5.83 -17.69 2.46
C THR A 290 6.38 -18.39 3.71
N GLU A 291 7.49 -19.12 3.59
CA GLU A 291 8.18 -19.74 4.73
C GLU A 291 8.64 -18.70 5.76
N PHE A 292 9.17 -17.56 5.31
CA PHE A 292 9.61 -16.46 6.18
C PHE A 292 8.46 -15.91 7.04
N TRP A 293 7.28 -15.67 6.46
CA TRP A 293 6.16 -15.11 7.23
C TRP A 293 5.46 -16.12 8.13
N THR A 294 5.46 -17.39 7.75
CA THR A 294 4.77 -18.44 8.48
C THR A 294 5.65 -19.14 9.52
N LYS A 295 6.90 -18.71 9.71
CA LYS A 295 7.89 -19.34 10.60
C LYS A 295 7.43 -19.49 12.06
N ASN A 296 6.57 -18.60 12.54
CA ASN A 296 6.08 -18.59 13.92
C ASN A 296 4.68 -19.24 14.08
N MET A 297 4.11 -19.77 12.99
CA MET A 297 2.80 -20.39 13.01
C MET A 297 2.87 -21.85 13.49
N PRO A 298 1.79 -22.36 14.11
CA PRO A 298 1.61 -23.80 14.30
C PRO A 298 1.75 -24.58 12.99
N GLU A 299 2.36 -25.78 13.06
CA GLU A 299 2.69 -26.60 11.89
C GLU A 299 1.48 -26.98 11.01
N ASP A 300 0.32 -27.19 11.62
CA ASP A 300 -0.93 -27.47 10.93
C ASP A 300 -1.38 -26.28 10.07
N VAL A 301 -1.33 -25.07 10.60
CA VAL A 301 -1.68 -23.83 9.88
C VAL A 301 -0.61 -23.49 8.83
N ARG A 302 0.67 -23.70 9.16
CA ARG A 302 1.79 -23.46 8.24
C ARG A 302 1.69 -24.31 6.97
N LYS A 303 1.24 -25.57 7.09
CA LYS A 303 1.00 -26.46 5.94
C LYS A 303 -0.05 -25.89 4.99
N GLU A 304 -1.13 -25.31 5.49
CA GLU A 304 -2.16 -24.69 4.64
C GLU A 304 -1.59 -23.57 3.77
N HIS A 305 -0.64 -22.80 4.30
CA HIS A 305 0.04 -21.74 3.55
C HIS A 305 1.04 -22.29 2.52
N LEU A 306 1.71 -23.41 2.81
CA LEU A 306 2.76 -23.97 1.96
C LEU A 306 2.28 -25.01 0.93
N ASN A 307 1.04 -25.48 1.04
CA ASN A 307 0.41 -26.42 0.12
C ASN A 307 -0.03 -25.78 -1.21
N GLN A 308 0.38 -24.53 -1.47
CA GLN A 308 0.04 -23.79 -2.67
C GLN A 308 1.01 -24.08 -3.82
N ASP A 309 0.55 -23.87 -5.05
CA ASP A 309 1.42 -23.91 -6.22
C ASP A 309 2.08 -22.54 -6.43
N PHE A 310 3.40 -22.50 -6.21
CA PHE A 310 4.25 -21.31 -6.37
C PHE A 310 4.94 -21.25 -7.73
N THR A 311 4.69 -22.22 -8.62
CA THR A 311 5.43 -22.36 -9.88
C THR A 311 5.19 -21.16 -10.79
N ALA A 312 3.93 -20.78 -10.99
CA ALA A 312 3.57 -19.64 -11.83
C ALA A 312 4.18 -18.33 -11.30
N SER A 313 4.03 -18.06 -10.00
CA SER A 313 4.49 -16.82 -9.36
C SER A 313 6.01 -16.70 -9.30
N THR A 314 6.73 -17.80 -9.07
CA THR A 314 8.21 -17.81 -9.02
C THR A 314 8.84 -17.67 -10.41
N ASN A 315 8.17 -18.17 -11.45
CA ASN A 315 8.64 -18.07 -12.83
C ASN A 315 8.42 -16.68 -13.46
N VAL A 316 7.66 -15.79 -12.81
CA VAL A 316 7.52 -14.41 -13.28
C VAL A 316 8.86 -13.69 -13.17
N ARG A 317 9.39 -13.28 -14.33
CA ARG A 317 10.63 -12.50 -14.41
C ARG A 317 10.29 -11.02 -14.25
N GLN A 318 10.77 -10.42 -13.17
CA GLN A 318 10.45 -9.05 -12.78
C GLN A 318 11.65 -8.13 -12.98
N SER A 319 11.41 -6.92 -13.46
CA SER A 319 12.39 -5.83 -13.49
C SER A 319 12.12 -4.90 -12.31
N GLY A 320 13.16 -4.55 -11.56
CA GLY A 320 12.97 -3.76 -10.34
C GLY A 320 14.28 -3.40 -9.63
N PHE A 321 14.18 -3.15 -8.33
CA PHE A 321 15.30 -2.82 -7.46
C PHE A 321 15.32 -3.73 -6.22
N ILE A 322 16.50 -3.89 -5.63
CA ILE A 322 16.65 -4.53 -4.32
C ILE A 322 16.41 -3.47 -3.25
N ALA A 323 15.41 -3.66 -2.39
CA ALA A 323 14.95 -2.63 -1.46
C ALA A 323 16.05 -2.13 -0.49
N GLN A 324 16.92 -3.03 -0.04
CA GLN A 324 18.06 -2.69 0.81
C GLN A 324 19.06 -1.77 0.09
N GLU A 325 19.28 -2.00 -1.21
CA GLU A 325 20.17 -1.14 -2.01
C GLU A 325 19.56 0.24 -2.22
N VAL A 326 18.22 0.34 -2.37
CA VAL A 326 17.52 1.62 -2.43
C VAL A 326 17.62 2.38 -1.11
N GLU A 327 17.45 1.68 0.02
CA GLU A 327 17.63 2.28 1.36
C GLU A 327 19.04 2.85 1.52
N SER A 328 20.07 2.08 1.15
CA SER A 328 21.46 2.55 1.17
C SER A 328 21.67 3.76 0.26
N ALA A 329 21.15 3.74 -0.97
CA ALA A 329 21.25 4.86 -1.89
C ALA A 329 20.56 6.13 -1.36
N ALA A 330 19.40 6.00 -0.72
CA ALA A 330 18.68 7.10 -0.10
C ALA A 330 19.48 7.72 1.06
N LYS A 331 20.04 6.87 1.94
CA LYS A 331 20.91 7.31 3.04
C LYS A 331 22.16 8.04 2.54
N GLU A 332 22.82 7.52 1.52
CA GLU A 332 24.01 8.14 0.93
C GLU A 332 23.70 9.48 0.25
N ALA A 333 22.52 9.64 -0.34
CA ALA A 333 22.06 10.90 -0.93
C ALA A 333 21.48 11.87 0.13
N ASN A 334 21.52 11.51 1.42
CA ASN A 334 20.85 12.20 2.51
C ASN A 334 19.39 12.56 2.15
N TYR A 335 18.67 11.57 1.61
CA TYR A 335 17.29 11.71 1.16
C TYR A 335 16.36 10.88 2.03
N ASP A 336 15.43 11.54 2.71
CA ASP A 336 14.35 10.88 3.45
C ASP A 336 13.26 10.40 2.47
N PHE A 337 13.57 9.32 1.77
CA PHE A 337 12.73 8.79 0.70
C PHE A 337 11.66 7.83 1.24
N ASN A 338 10.40 8.25 1.15
CA ASN A 338 9.22 7.51 1.60
C ASN A 338 8.86 6.29 0.72
N GLY A 339 9.57 6.04 -0.38
CA GLY A 339 9.31 4.91 -1.28
C GLY A 339 9.87 3.57 -0.83
N VAL A 340 10.61 3.53 0.29
CA VAL A 340 11.15 2.29 0.88
C VAL A 340 10.47 2.01 2.22
N HIS A 341 9.81 0.86 2.31
CA HIS A 341 9.35 0.33 3.60
C HIS A 341 10.48 -0.46 4.25
N VAL A 342 11.01 0.05 5.36
CA VAL A 342 12.02 -0.62 6.19
C VAL A 342 11.30 -1.50 7.23
N PRO A 343 11.72 -2.77 7.44
CA PRO A 343 11.13 -3.65 8.44
C PRO A 343 11.11 -3.04 9.84
N GLU A 344 9.95 -3.05 10.50
CA GLU A 344 9.83 -2.60 11.90
C GLU A 344 10.40 -3.61 12.91
N ASN A 345 10.49 -4.89 12.51
CA ASN A 345 10.93 -6.00 13.35
C ASN A 345 11.39 -7.19 12.49
N GLU A 346 11.88 -8.25 13.13
CA GLU A 346 12.41 -9.48 12.48
C GLU A 346 11.37 -10.32 11.70
N ASN A 347 10.08 -10.02 11.86
CA ASN A 347 8.98 -10.69 11.17
C ASN A 347 8.46 -9.84 9.99
N ASP A 348 8.88 -8.58 9.91
CA ASP A 348 8.57 -7.70 8.80
C ASP A 348 9.60 -7.86 7.65
N ASN A 349 9.22 -7.48 6.43
CA ASN A 349 10.05 -7.55 5.24
C ASN A 349 10.14 -6.19 4.56
N TYR A 350 11.24 -5.97 3.85
CA TYR A 350 11.40 -4.81 3.00
C TYR A 350 10.36 -4.81 1.87
N SER A 351 9.90 -3.63 1.46
CA SER A 351 9.12 -3.46 0.24
C SER A 351 9.34 -2.07 -0.39
N LEU A 352 8.99 -1.93 -1.67
CA LEU A 352 9.18 -0.71 -2.45
C LEU A 352 7.84 -0.21 -3.01
N ALA A 353 7.61 1.10 -2.89
CA ALA A 353 6.51 1.80 -3.53
C ALA A 353 6.99 2.45 -4.83
N TYR A 354 6.90 1.72 -5.94
CA TYR A 354 7.44 2.15 -7.24
C TYR A 354 6.89 3.50 -7.73
N ALA A 355 5.65 3.85 -7.38
CA ALA A 355 5.06 5.12 -7.75
C ALA A 355 5.74 6.33 -7.08
N GLU A 356 6.35 6.16 -5.91
CA GLU A 356 7.08 7.24 -5.22
C GLU A 356 8.36 7.64 -5.96
N PHE A 357 8.92 6.77 -6.81
CA PHE A 357 10.10 7.10 -7.62
C PHE A 357 9.80 8.12 -8.73
N VAL A 358 8.53 8.36 -9.06
CA VAL A 358 8.17 9.33 -10.11
C VAL A 358 8.64 10.74 -9.74
N VAL A 359 8.53 11.13 -8.47
CA VAL A 359 8.93 12.47 -8.00
C VAL A 359 10.44 12.73 -8.16
N PRO A 360 11.36 11.88 -7.65
CA PRO A 360 12.78 12.06 -7.88
C PRO A 360 13.17 11.88 -9.36
N LEU A 361 12.45 11.07 -10.15
CA LEU A 361 12.67 11.00 -11.61
C LEU A 361 12.33 12.33 -12.29
N VAL A 362 11.21 12.96 -11.96
CA VAL A 362 10.86 14.30 -12.48
C VAL A 362 11.94 15.31 -12.11
N LYS A 363 12.39 15.31 -10.85
CA LYS A 363 13.47 16.20 -10.40
C LYS A 363 14.77 15.95 -11.15
N ALA A 364 15.15 14.68 -11.36
CA ALA A 364 16.33 14.29 -12.12
C ALA A 364 16.27 14.78 -13.57
N VAL A 365 15.11 14.69 -14.22
CA VAL A 365 14.90 15.21 -15.59
C VAL A 365 15.03 16.73 -15.63
N GLN A 366 14.46 17.44 -14.65
CA GLN A 366 14.62 18.90 -14.54
C GLN A 366 16.07 19.32 -14.35
N GLU A 367 16.82 18.61 -13.50
CA GLU A 367 18.25 18.85 -13.28
C GLU A 367 19.08 18.54 -14.53
N GLN A 368 18.79 17.42 -15.20
CA GLN A 368 19.46 17.05 -16.44
C GLN A 368 19.22 18.08 -17.54
N GLN A 369 17.99 18.60 -17.66
CA GLN A 369 17.66 19.65 -18.62
C GLN A 369 18.47 20.93 -18.38
N LYS A 370 18.63 21.35 -17.12
CA LYS A 370 19.48 22.49 -16.75
C LYS A 370 20.94 22.28 -17.14
N ILE A 371 21.46 21.06 -16.97
CA ILE A 371 22.83 20.72 -17.39
C ILE A 371 22.96 20.82 -18.92
N ILE A 372 21.99 20.31 -19.68
CA ILE A 372 21.99 20.38 -21.15
C ILE A 372 21.99 21.84 -21.63
N GLU A 373 21.13 22.68 -21.06
CA GLU A 373 21.06 24.11 -21.39
C GLU A 373 22.36 24.84 -21.06
N GLY A 374 22.97 24.54 -19.91
CA GLY A 374 24.27 25.09 -19.51
C GLY A 374 25.39 24.67 -20.46
N LEU A 375 25.45 23.40 -20.86
CA LEU A 375 26.42 22.90 -21.84
C LEU A 375 26.23 23.55 -23.22
N GLN A 376 24.98 23.73 -23.66
CA GLN A 376 24.69 24.40 -24.93
C GLN A 376 25.15 25.86 -24.91
N GLN A 377 24.97 26.56 -23.80
CA GLN A 377 25.46 27.92 -23.64
C GLN A 377 27.00 27.97 -23.71
N GLN A 378 27.69 27.07 -23.01
CA GLN A 378 29.15 26.98 -23.06
C GLN A 378 29.66 26.71 -24.49
N ILE A 379 28.99 25.82 -25.23
CA ILE A 379 29.30 25.57 -26.65
C ILE A 379 29.14 26.84 -27.49
N ASN A 380 28.04 27.57 -27.32
CA ASN A 380 27.79 28.81 -28.05
C ASN A 380 28.85 29.89 -27.74
N ASP A 381 29.28 30.00 -26.48
CA ASP A 381 30.30 30.96 -26.07
C ASP A 381 31.70 30.57 -26.60
N MET A 382 32.05 29.28 -26.61
CA MET A 382 33.29 28.79 -27.24
C MET A 382 33.31 29.04 -28.76
N GLN A 383 32.17 28.84 -29.45
CA GLN A 383 32.06 29.12 -30.88
C GLN A 383 32.24 30.61 -31.20
N LYS A 384 31.69 31.51 -30.37
CA LYS A 384 31.94 32.95 -30.49
C LYS A 384 33.42 33.30 -30.29
N GLY A 385 34.08 32.67 -29.32
CA GLY A 385 35.52 32.85 -29.06
C GLY A 385 36.42 32.39 -30.23
N GLN A 386 36.06 31.30 -30.91
CA GLN A 386 36.78 30.84 -32.11
C GLN A 386 36.52 31.72 -33.35
N GLY A 387 35.38 32.41 -33.42
CA GLY A 387 35.08 33.43 -34.43
C GLY A 387 35.98 34.68 -34.35
N SER A 388 36.61 34.95 -33.21
CA SER A 388 37.59 36.04 -33.06
C SER A 388 39.05 35.62 -33.35
N ALA A 389 39.36 34.32 -33.37
CA ALA A 389 40.71 33.82 -33.61
C ALA A 389 40.99 33.44 -35.08
N THR A 390 40.00 33.48 -35.96
CA THR A 390 40.15 33.24 -37.41
C THR A 390 40.14 34.51 -38.26
N GLY A 391 39.95 35.67 -37.62
CA GLY A 391 40.05 36.98 -38.26
C GLY A 391 41.47 37.52 -38.24
N ILE A 392 42.32 37.11 -39.20
CA ILE A 392 43.32 38.04 -39.74
C ILE A 392 42.51 39.06 -40.55
N GLY A 393 41.91 40.02 -39.87
CA GLY A 393 40.94 40.91 -40.50
C GLY A 393 40.21 41.81 -39.51
N ASN A 394 40.95 42.44 -38.59
CA ASN A 394 40.55 43.74 -38.03
C ASN A 394 41.74 44.37 -37.29
N SER A 395 42.84 44.60 -38.01
CA SER A 395 43.78 45.63 -37.59
C SER A 395 43.12 46.98 -37.88
N LEU A 396 42.99 47.81 -36.85
CA LEU A 396 42.44 49.17 -36.90
C LEU A 396 42.74 49.85 -38.24
N SER A 397 41.71 49.98 -39.08
CA SER A 397 41.82 50.68 -40.35
C SER A 397 42.33 52.10 -40.09
N VAL A 398 43.51 52.43 -40.62
CA VAL A 398 43.91 53.82 -40.78
C VAL A 398 42.87 54.44 -41.70
N THR A 399 42.01 55.33 -41.17
CA THR A 399 40.83 55.83 -41.89
C THR A 399 41.23 56.38 -43.26
N GLY A 400 40.69 55.80 -44.33
CA GLY A 400 40.98 56.20 -45.72
C GLY A 400 42.14 55.48 -46.40
N ALA A 401 42.83 54.56 -45.72
CA ALA A 401 43.83 53.69 -46.33
C ALA A 401 43.19 52.35 -46.77
N SER A 402 43.44 51.92 -48.00
CA SER A 402 42.89 50.66 -48.54
C SER A 402 43.91 49.96 -49.44
N MET A 403 43.72 48.66 -49.62
CA MET A 403 44.53 47.83 -50.51
C MET A 403 43.60 46.90 -51.28
N ASP A 404 43.89 46.71 -52.56
CA ASP A 404 43.16 45.79 -53.42
C ASP A 404 43.86 44.43 -53.50
N GLN A 405 43.12 43.44 -53.98
CA GLN A 405 43.67 42.13 -54.29
C GLN A 405 44.68 42.25 -55.44
N ASN A 406 45.80 41.53 -55.35
CA ASN A 406 46.81 41.51 -56.40
C ASN A 406 46.21 40.93 -57.70
N VAL A 407 46.57 41.50 -58.85
CA VAL A 407 46.13 41.04 -60.18
C VAL A 407 47.35 40.89 -61.09
N PRO A 408 47.56 39.72 -61.74
CA PRO A 408 46.78 38.48 -61.59
C PRO A 408 47.05 37.75 -60.26
N ASN A 409 46.08 36.98 -59.79
CA ASN A 409 46.24 36.03 -58.69
C ASN A 409 45.49 34.72 -59.03
N PRO A 410 46.17 33.60 -59.27
CA PRO A 410 47.62 33.36 -59.16
C PRO A 410 48.47 34.07 -60.23
N PHE A 411 49.79 34.19 -60.00
CA PHE A 411 50.76 34.73 -60.97
C PHE A 411 52.04 33.87 -61.07
N SER A 412 52.69 33.89 -62.23
CA SER A 412 53.94 33.16 -62.50
C SER A 412 55.16 34.05 -62.73
N THR A 413 54.98 35.29 -63.19
CA THR A 413 56.07 36.25 -63.49
C THR A 413 56.00 37.49 -62.61
N GLU A 414 54.88 38.22 -62.67
CA GLU A 414 54.65 39.41 -61.86
C GLU A 414 53.17 39.59 -61.52
N THR A 415 52.90 40.32 -60.44
CA THR A 415 51.56 40.77 -60.05
C THR A 415 51.61 42.22 -59.60
N VAL A 416 50.50 42.92 -59.83
CA VAL A 416 50.33 44.31 -59.38
C VAL A 416 49.37 44.35 -58.20
N ILE A 417 49.72 45.10 -57.15
CA ILE A 417 48.87 45.38 -55.99
C ILE A 417 48.55 46.86 -55.99
N SER A 418 47.27 47.20 -56.16
CA SER A 418 46.78 48.57 -56.04
C SER A 418 46.49 48.91 -54.58
N PHE A 419 46.78 50.14 -54.18
CA PHE A 419 46.52 50.65 -52.84
C PHE A 419 46.17 52.14 -52.87
N ASN A 420 45.51 52.60 -51.82
CA ASN A 420 45.28 54.03 -51.55
C ASN A 420 45.81 54.35 -50.16
N LEU A 421 46.76 55.28 -50.06
CA LEU A 421 47.31 55.73 -48.77
C LEU A 421 47.11 57.24 -48.58
N PRO A 422 46.43 57.71 -47.52
CA PRO A 422 46.29 59.13 -47.22
C PRO A 422 47.63 59.87 -47.16
N ASN A 423 47.66 61.13 -47.63
CA ASN A 423 48.87 61.97 -47.68
C ASN A 423 49.49 62.27 -46.30
N GLN A 424 48.74 62.06 -45.23
CA GLN A 424 49.14 62.26 -43.84
C GLN A 424 49.99 61.11 -43.26
N ILE A 425 50.16 60.01 -44.00
CA ILE A 425 51.00 58.87 -43.58
C ILE A 425 52.47 59.19 -43.82
N GLY A 426 53.28 59.12 -42.77
CA GLY A 426 54.72 59.44 -42.81
C GLY A 426 55.54 58.32 -43.44
N ASN A 427 55.57 57.15 -42.81
CA ASN A 427 56.31 55.98 -43.27
C ASN A 427 55.35 54.85 -43.67
N ALA A 428 55.55 54.25 -44.84
CA ALA A 428 54.76 53.12 -45.30
C ALA A 428 55.64 52.10 -46.01
N TYR A 429 55.38 50.81 -45.77
CA TYR A 429 56.02 49.70 -46.46
C TYR A 429 55.05 48.52 -46.57
N MET A 430 55.27 47.68 -47.57
CA MET A 430 54.57 46.41 -47.72
C MET A 430 55.49 45.27 -47.31
N THR A 431 54.99 44.34 -46.51
CA THR A 431 55.74 43.14 -46.13
C THR A 431 55.02 41.89 -46.60
N VAL A 432 55.77 40.93 -47.13
CA VAL A 432 55.30 39.60 -47.57
C VAL A 432 55.78 38.56 -46.57
N TYR A 433 54.88 37.68 -46.15
CA TYR A 433 55.09 36.57 -45.22
C TYR A 433 54.75 35.24 -45.89
N ASP A 434 55.45 34.17 -45.51
CA ASP A 434 55.00 32.81 -45.79
C ASP A 434 53.88 32.39 -44.81
N LEU A 435 53.26 31.21 -45.03
CA LEU A 435 52.19 30.69 -44.16
C LEU A 435 52.65 30.37 -42.74
N SER A 436 53.96 30.27 -42.48
CA SER A 436 54.51 30.09 -41.13
C SER A 436 54.69 31.42 -40.38
N GLY A 437 54.40 32.55 -41.05
CA GLY A 437 54.54 33.90 -40.51
C GLY A 437 55.96 34.46 -40.62
N ARG A 438 56.87 33.77 -41.33
CA ARG A 438 58.23 34.28 -41.55
C ARG A 438 58.19 35.36 -42.63
N GLN A 439 58.79 36.51 -42.31
CA GLN A 439 58.92 37.63 -43.23
C GLN A 439 59.89 37.29 -44.37
N ILE A 440 59.39 37.35 -45.61
CA ILE A 440 60.13 37.00 -46.82
C ILE A 440 60.69 38.25 -47.51
N LYS A 441 59.90 39.33 -47.57
CA LYS A 441 60.28 40.53 -48.31
C LYS A 441 59.61 41.77 -47.74
N THR A 442 60.31 42.90 -47.78
CA THR A 442 59.74 44.22 -47.45
C THR A 442 60.05 45.21 -48.57
N LEU A 443 59.02 45.94 -48.99
CA LEU A 443 59.07 46.91 -50.07
C LEU A 443 58.63 48.28 -49.54
N PRO A 444 59.49 49.31 -49.56
CA PRO A 444 59.11 50.66 -49.13
C PRO A 444 58.07 51.29 -50.09
N ILE A 445 57.09 52.00 -49.53
CA ILE A 445 56.06 52.71 -50.30
C ILE A 445 56.29 54.23 -50.17
N SER A 446 56.87 54.83 -51.22
CA SER A 446 57.13 56.28 -51.26
C SER A 446 55.96 57.10 -51.81
N LYS A 447 55.00 56.48 -52.51
CA LYS A 447 53.85 57.17 -53.12
C LYS A 447 52.66 57.24 -52.14
N ARG A 448 51.81 58.25 -52.30
CA ARG A 448 50.56 58.48 -51.56
C ARG A 448 49.39 58.65 -52.54
N GLY A 449 48.17 58.52 -52.06
CA GLY A 449 46.96 58.41 -52.88
C GLY A 449 46.85 57.06 -53.56
N ALA A 450 46.01 56.98 -54.60
CA ALA A 450 45.86 55.78 -55.42
C ALA A 450 47.15 55.50 -56.21
N SER A 451 47.79 54.37 -55.92
CA SER A 451 49.04 53.93 -56.53
C SER A 451 49.12 52.41 -56.54
N SER A 452 50.15 51.86 -57.16
CA SER A 452 50.37 50.42 -57.18
C SER A 452 51.82 50.04 -56.94
N ILE A 453 52.03 48.79 -56.54
CA ILE A 453 53.34 48.17 -56.39
C ILE A 453 53.35 46.84 -57.14
N THR A 454 54.44 46.59 -57.87
CA THR A 454 54.63 45.35 -58.62
C THR A 454 55.53 44.40 -57.84
N ILE A 455 55.11 43.14 -57.70
CA ILE A 455 55.91 42.06 -57.14
C ILE A 455 56.26 41.09 -58.27
N THR A 456 57.54 40.78 -58.44
CA THR A 456 58.01 39.73 -59.35
C THR A 456 58.25 38.41 -58.62
N SER A 457 58.08 37.29 -59.32
CA SER A 457 58.24 35.93 -58.78
C SER A 457 59.72 35.49 -58.63
N ASP A 458 60.68 36.30 -59.10
CA ASP A 458 62.12 35.93 -59.11
C ASP A 458 62.72 35.63 -57.72
N GLN A 459 62.02 36.03 -56.65
CA GLN A 459 62.45 35.85 -55.26
C GLN A 459 61.39 35.15 -54.39
N LEU A 460 60.37 34.55 -55.00
CA LEU A 460 59.30 33.83 -54.32
C LEU A 460 59.20 32.42 -54.93
N GLU A 461 59.28 31.40 -54.10
CA GLU A 461 59.02 30.02 -54.52
C GLU A 461 57.52 29.82 -54.82
N ALA A 462 57.18 28.73 -55.52
CA ALA A 462 55.79 28.39 -55.74
C ALA A 462 55.09 28.12 -54.41
N GLY A 463 54.01 28.83 -54.12
CA GLY A 463 53.36 28.75 -52.81
C GLY A 463 52.36 29.86 -52.55
N MET A 464 51.75 29.80 -51.36
CA MET A 464 50.85 30.84 -50.88
C MET A 464 51.58 31.78 -49.93
N TYR A 465 51.34 33.08 -50.10
CA TYR A 465 51.93 34.13 -49.28
C TYR A 465 50.86 35.08 -48.77
N ILE A 466 51.13 35.75 -47.65
CA ILE A 466 50.34 36.86 -47.13
C ILE A 466 51.14 38.13 -47.34
N TYR A 467 50.54 39.17 -47.88
CA TYR A 467 51.15 40.49 -47.98
C TYR A 467 50.33 41.52 -47.20
N SER A 468 51.02 42.42 -46.50
CA SER A 468 50.41 43.42 -45.63
C SER A 468 51.03 44.78 -45.86
N ILE A 469 50.22 45.84 -45.93
CA ILE A 469 50.72 47.21 -45.87
C ILE A 469 50.80 47.65 -44.41
N VAL A 470 51.95 48.18 -44.02
CA VAL A 470 52.19 48.80 -42.72
C VAL A 470 52.41 50.29 -42.94
N ALA A 471 51.60 51.11 -42.29
CA ALA A 471 51.69 52.57 -42.30
C ALA A 471 51.89 53.07 -40.86
N ASP A 472 52.93 53.88 -40.63
CA ASP A 472 53.29 54.46 -39.33
C ASP A 472 53.27 53.42 -38.18
N GLY A 473 53.81 52.23 -38.47
CA GLY A 473 53.93 51.11 -37.52
C GLY A 473 52.65 50.28 -37.31
N LYS A 474 51.55 50.57 -38.02
CA LYS A 474 50.28 49.83 -37.93
C LYS A 474 49.95 49.11 -39.23
N ILE A 475 49.46 47.88 -39.13
CA ILE A 475 48.96 47.13 -40.28
C ILE A 475 47.64 47.78 -40.76
N VAL A 476 47.62 48.16 -42.03
CA VAL A 476 46.46 48.78 -42.70
C VAL A 476 45.51 47.71 -43.20
N ASP A 477 46.03 46.77 -43.99
CA ASP A 477 45.29 45.66 -44.58
C ASP A 477 46.26 44.50 -44.88
N SER A 478 45.74 43.27 -44.97
CA SER A 478 46.49 42.05 -45.28
C SER A 478 45.70 41.17 -46.23
N LYS A 479 46.34 40.69 -47.30
CA LYS A 479 45.71 39.83 -48.30
C LYS A 479 46.63 38.67 -48.69
N ARG A 480 46.06 37.69 -49.40
CA ARG A 480 46.77 36.46 -49.82
C ARG A 480 47.11 36.54 -51.30
N MET A 481 48.29 36.09 -51.68
CA MET A 481 48.67 35.89 -53.08
C MET A 481 49.20 34.48 -53.29
N VAL A 482 49.01 33.96 -54.50
CA VAL A 482 49.47 32.62 -54.92
C VAL A 482 50.48 32.78 -56.04
N VAL A 483 51.69 32.24 -55.83
CA VAL A 483 52.74 32.17 -56.84
C VAL A 483 52.72 30.77 -57.44
N THR A 484 52.45 30.66 -58.73
CA THR A 484 52.63 29.41 -59.47
C THR A 484 54.07 29.37 -59.98
N GLY A 485 54.80 28.28 -59.73
CA GLY A 485 56.18 28.13 -60.20
C GLY A 485 56.30 28.40 -61.71
N LYS A 486 57.48 28.88 -62.12
CA LYS A 486 57.78 29.17 -63.53
C LYS A 486 57.56 27.98 -64.44
#